data_AF-A0A4R5W155-F1
#
_entry.id   AF-A0A4R5W155-F1
#
_cell.length_a   1.000
_cell.length_b   1.000
_cell.length_c   1.000
_cell.angle_alpha   90.00
_cell.angle_beta   90.00
_cell.angle_gamma   90.00
#
_symmetry.space_group_name_H-M   'P 1'
#
loop_
_entity.id
_entity.type
_entity.pdbx_description
1 polymer ?
#
loop_
_entity_poly.entity_id
_entity_poly.type
_entity_poly.pdbx_seq_one_letter_code
_entity_poly.pdbx_strand_id
1 'polypeptide(L)'
;MRARPFSVVPQFALLLLGIGLAAQLVWTVLLPRSAAEVENLPPPPSLAMLQVASFGEPIGFTKALLLYLQSFDDQPGVVAAFRKLDYPRMQTWLERTLQLDSKTQYPLFLASRIYGSVGDPAKRRSMFDFVYQQFLLDPNRRWESLAFATLMTRHQLNDLYQAHIYAQALQQYATAPEVPSWAKQMDIFMLEDMGLYQQAIDQLDALIHGTEPIDSHELNFLQERMDGIKAKLAAER
;
A
#
# COMPACT_ATOMS: atom_id res chain seq x y z
N MET A 1 -43.23 -17.70 6.81
CA MET A 1 -43.39 -16.23 6.91
C MET A 1 -44.28 -15.76 5.76
N ARG A 2 -45.55 -15.40 6.03
CA ARG A 2 -46.50 -14.91 5.01
C ARG A 2 -46.24 -13.42 4.77
N ALA A 3 -45.82 -13.05 3.56
CA ALA A 3 -45.74 -11.65 3.15
C ALA A 3 -47.15 -11.04 3.20
N ARG A 4 -47.33 -9.92 3.90
CA ARG A 4 -48.60 -9.20 3.94
C ARG A 4 -48.85 -8.54 2.56
N PRO A 5 -50.05 -8.63 2.00
CA PRO A 5 -50.35 -8.04 0.70
C PRO A 5 -50.26 -6.51 0.76
N PHE A 6 -49.69 -5.89 -0.28
CA PHE A 6 -49.49 -4.44 -0.42
C PHE A 6 -50.79 -3.60 -0.27
N SER A 7 -51.96 -4.24 -0.36
CA SER A 7 -53.27 -3.63 -0.21
C SER A 7 -53.64 -3.20 1.22
N VAL A 8 -52.82 -3.53 2.22
CA VAL A 8 -53.05 -3.14 3.64
C VAL A 8 -52.34 -1.83 4.00
N VAL A 9 -51.56 -1.24 3.07
CA VAL A 9 -50.90 0.04 3.31
C VAL A 9 -51.92 1.18 3.13
N PRO A 10 -52.19 1.99 4.17
CA PRO A 10 -53.14 3.10 4.06
C PRO A 10 -52.69 4.10 2.99
N GLN A 11 -53.62 4.57 2.17
CA GLN A 11 -53.35 5.45 1.01
C GLN A 11 -52.60 6.74 1.40
N PHE A 12 -52.83 7.24 2.62
CA PHE A 12 -52.11 8.40 3.16
C PHE A 12 -50.61 8.13 3.37
N ALA A 13 -50.22 6.91 3.75
CA ALA A 13 -48.81 6.55 3.89
C ALA A 13 -48.11 6.47 2.52
N LEU A 14 -48.81 6.00 1.48
CA LEU A 14 -48.30 6.03 0.10
C LEU A 14 -48.15 7.46 -0.43
N LEU A 15 -49.10 8.34 -0.11
CA LEU A 15 -49.02 9.77 -0.43
C LEU A 15 -47.83 10.45 0.25
N LEU A 16 -47.65 10.23 1.56
CA LEU A 16 -46.50 10.77 2.30
C LEU A 16 -45.17 10.25 1.76
N LEU A 17 -45.10 8.96 1.41
CA LEU A 17 -43.90 8.37 0.81
C LEU A 17 -43.63 8.95 -0.58
N GLY A 18 -44.67 9.15 -1.39
CA GLY A 18 -44.57 9.81 -2.70
C GLY A 18 -44.09 11.26 -2.58
N ILE A 19 -44.61 12.02 -1.61
CA ILE A 19 -44.18 13.39 -1.32
C ILE A 19 -42.73 13.40 -0.83
N GLY A 20 -42.35 12.48 0.06
CA GLY A 20 -40.98 12.35 0.56
C GLY A 20 -39.98 12.04 -0.55
N LEU A 21 -40.32 11.11 -1.44
CA LEU A 21 -39.49 10.79 -2.62
C LEU A 21 -39.42 11.95 -3.62
N ALA A 22 -40.53 12.64 -3.86
CA ALA A 22 -40.54 13.82 -4.72
C ALA A 22 -39.70 14.96 -4.13
N ALA A 23 -39.81 15.21 -2.82
CA ALA A 23 -38.97 16.18 -2.12
C ALA A 23 -37.49 15.79 -2.17
N GLN A 24 -37.17 14.50 -2.02
CA GLN A 24 -35.80 13.99 -2.14
C GLN A 24 -35.24 14.15 -3.56
N LEU A 25 -36.03 13.90 -4.60
CA LEU A 25 -35.65 14.12 -6.00
C LEU A 25 -35.47 15.60 -6.32
N VAL A 26 -36.40 16.44 -5.87
CA VAL A 26 -36.32 17.89 -6.04
C VAL A 26 -35.10 18.44 -5.30
N TRP A 27 -34.83 17.99 -4.08
CA TRP A 27 -33.64 18.37 -3.32
C TRP A 27 -32.34 17.95 -4.03
N THR A 28 -32.25 16.70 -4.49
CA THR A 28 -31.05 16.20 -5.19
C THR A 28 -30.79 16.84 -6.54
N VAL A 29 -31.83 17.34 -7.23
CA VAL A 29 -31.70 18.06 -8.50
C VAL A 29 -31.43 19.55 -8.29
N LEU A 30 -31.98 20.16 -7.24
CA LEU A 30 -31.78 21.56 -6.90
C LEU A 30 -30.46 21.82 -6.17
N LEU A 31 -29.91 20.84 -5.44
CA LEU A 31 -28.54 20.94 -5.00
C LEU A 31 -27.67 20.92 -6.25
N PRO A 32 -26.87 21.97 -6.51
CA PRO A 32 -25.87 21.88 -7.54
C PRO A 32 -25.05 20.65 -7.21
N ARG A 33 -24.96 19.70 -8.16
CA ARG A 33 -23.85 18.76 -8.15
C ARG A 33 -22.64 19.65 -8.18
N SER A 34 -22.03 19.92 -7.03
CA SER A 34 -20.67 20.45 -7.00
C SER A 34 -19.93 19.49 -7.89
N ALA A 35 -19.59 19.95 -9.10
CA ALA A 35 -18.42 19.44 -9.76
C ALA A 35 -17.34 19.78 -8.74
N ALA A 36 -17.06 18.84 -7.84
CA ALA A 36 -16.05 18.97 -6.83
C ALA A 36 -14.76 19.11 -7.61
N GLU A 37 -14.40 20.38 -7.87
CA GLU A 37 -13.07 20.74 -8.25
C GLU A 37 -12.21 20.15 -7.14
N VAL A 38 -11.35 19.20 -7.51
CA VAL A 38 -10.61 18.41 -6.54
C VAL A 38 -9.84 19.38 -5.68
N GLU A 39 -10.27 19.52 -4.43
CA GLU A 39 -9.67 20.48 -3.53
C GLU A 39 -8.24 20.01 -3.29
N ASN A 40 -7.28 20.77 -3.82
CA ASN A 40 -5.89 20.39 -3.77
C ASN A 40 -5.42 20.46 -2.32
N LEU A 41 -4.85 19.36 -1.84
CA LEU A 41 -4.23 19.32 -0.52
C LEU A 41 -3.31 20.53 -0.32
N PRO A 42 -3.50 21.33 0.75
CA PRO A 42 -2.60 22.43 1.03
C PRO A 42 -1.18 21.88 1.31
N PRO A 43 -0.13 22.69 1.09
CA PRO A 43 1.21 22.28 1.45
C PRO A 43 1.27 21.98 2.96
N PRO A 44 1.95 20.89 3.38
CA PRO A 44 2.05 20.57 4.79
C PRO A 44 2.79 21.67 5.55
N PRO A 45 2.34 22.01 6.78
CA PRO A 45 3.07 22.91 7.65
C PRO A 45 4.50 22.40 7.92
N SER A 46 5.40 23.31 8.30
CA SER A 46 6.76 22.94 8.67
C SER A 46 6.77 21.99 9.87
N LEU A 47 7.79 21.12 9.96
CA LEU A 47 7.91 20.18 11.08
C LEU A 47 7.90 20.89 12.43
N ALA A 48 8.57 22.04 12.54
CA ALA A 48 8.58 22.86 13.77
C ALA A 48 7.18 23.35 14.15
N MET A 49 6.38 23.80 13.17
CA MET A 49 4.99 24.20 13.43
C MET A 49 4.15 23.01 13.90
N LEU A 50 4.32 21.84 13.29
CA LEU A 50 3.61 20.62 13.69
C LEU A 50 4.01 20.15 15.09
N GLN A 51 5.29 20.28 15.45
CA GLN A 51 5.78 19.96 16.80
C GLN A 51 5.16 20.87 17.85
N VAL A 52 5.09 22.18 17.60
CA VAL A 52 4.42 23.14 18.49
C VAL A 52 2.92 22.85 18.57
N ALA A 53 2.27 22.60 17.42
CA ALA A 53 0.85 22.29 17.34
C ALA A 53 0.48 20.95 17.98
N SER A 54 1.43 20.03 18.16
CA SER A 54 1.19 18.77 18.85
C SER A 54 1.02 18.93 20.37
N PHE A 55 1.36 20.10 20.93
CA PHE A 55 1.29 20.39 22.38
C PHE A 55 1.97 19.33 23.26
N GLY A 56 3.01 18.67 22.75
CA GLY A 56 3.74 17.62 23.46
C GLY A 56 3.18 16.20 23.27
N GLU A 57 2.11 16.03 22.49
CA GLU A 57 1.47 14.75 22.16
C GLU A 57 1.65 14.39 20.66
N PRO A 58 2.87 14.06 20.21
CA PRO A 58 3.16 13.84 18.79
C PRO A 58 2.43 12.62 18.21
N ILE A 59 2.18 11.58 19.00
CA ILE A 59 1.52 10.35 18.55
C ILE A 59 0.03 10.60 18.28
N GLY A 60 -0.67 11.22 19.23
CA GLY A 60 -2.08 11.58 19.09
C GLY A 60 -2.30 12.57 17.94
N PHE A 61 -1.43 13.58 17.85
CA PHE A 61 -1.47 14.55 16.77
C PHE A 61 -1.20 13.92 15.39
N THR A 62 -0.25 12.98 15.30
CA THR A 62 0.01 12.24 14.06
C THR A 62 -1.22 11.48 13.58
N LYS A 63 -1.96 10.82 14.48
CA LYS A 63 -3.22 10.14 14.13
C LYS A 63 -4.27 11.14 13.66
N ALA A 64 -4.40 12.29 14.32
CA ALA A 64 -5.32 13.34 13.90
C ALA A 64 -4.96 13.90 12.51
N LEU A 65 -3.67 14.09 12.21
CA LEU A 65 -3.20 14.51 10.89
C LEU A 65 -3.49 13.47 9.80
N LEU A 66 -3.36 12.18 10.11
CA LEU A 66 -3.69 11.11 9.16
C LEU A 66 -5.19 11.01 8.90
N LEU A 67 -6.03 11.22 9.92
CA LEU A 67 -7.48 11.33 9.75
C LEU A 67 -7.86 12.57 8.96
N TYR A 68 -7.19 13.70 9.20
CA TYR A 68 -7.35 14.92 8.41
C TYR A 68 -7.02 14.62 6.94
N LEU A 69 -5.88 14.00 6.64
CA LEU A 69 -5.50 13.61 5.28
C LEU A 69 -6.57 12.73 4.61
N GLN A 70 -7.05 11.69 5.30
CA GLN A 70 -8.09 10.79 4.80
C GLN A 70 -9.43 11.50 4.54
N SER A 71 -9.73 12.57 5.27
CA SER A 71 -10.96 13.34 5.02
C SER A 71 -10.95 14.08 3.67
N PHE A 72 -9.77 14.38 3.11
CA PHE A 72 -9.65 14.95 1.76
C PHE A 72 -9.83 13.91 0.65
N ASP A 73 -9.76 12.62 0.98
CA ASP A 73 -9.90 11.53 0.03
C ASP A 73 -11.38 11.21 -0.28
N ASP A 74 -12.30 11.47 0.66
CA ASP A 74 -13.74 11.15 0.55
C ASP A 74 -14.56 12.30 -0.05
N GLN A 75 -14.16 12.77 -1.25
CA GLN A 75 -14.90 13.83 -1.96
C GLN A 75 -16.13 13.24 -2.68
N PRO A 76 -17.37 13.64 -2.32
CA PRO A 76 -18.57 13.07 -2.90
C PRO A 76 -18.65 13.31 -4.41
N GLY A 77 -18.83 12.23 -5.18
CA GLY A 77 -19.10 12.28 -6.62
C GLY A 77 -17.89 12.03 -7.54
N VAL A 78 -16.69 11.75 -7.02
CA VAL A 78 -15.50 11.53 -7.85
C VAL A 78 -14.78 10.23 -7.45
N VAL A 79 -15.19 9.09 -8.02
CA VAL A 79 -14.43 7.81 -7.96
C VAL A 79 -13.02 7.95 -8.59
N ALA A 80 -12.74 9.07 -9.25
CA ALA A 80 -11.44 9.48 -9.78
C ALA A 80 -10.61 10.39 -8.85
N ALA A 81 -11.02 10.62 -7.60
CA ALA A 81 -10.37 11.58 -6.68
C ALA A 81 -8.88 11.27 -6.52
N PHE A 82 -8.54 10.01 -6.24
CA PHE A 82 -7.15 9.57 -6.08
C PHE A 82 -6.28 9.80 -7.33
N ARG A 83 -6.85 9.76 -8.56
CA ARG A 83 -6.07 10.06 -9.78
C ARG A 83 -5.75 11.53 -9.93
N LYS A 84 -6.52 12.43 -9.31
CA LYS A 84 -6.33 13.88 -9.42
C LYS A 84 -5.55 14.47 -8.25
N LEU A 85 -5.32 13.70 -7.19
CA LEU A 85 -4.48 14.14 -6.07
C LEU A 85 -3.05 14.46 -6.50
N ASP A 86 -2.48 15.46 -5.83
CA ASP A 86 -1.07 15.86 -5.91
C ASP A 86 -0.23 14.90 -5.05
N TYR A 87 0.34 13.88 -5.70
CA TYR A 87 1.14 12.83 -5.06
C TYR A 87 2.40 13.39 -4.37
N PRO A 88 3.17 14.32 -4.98
CA PRO A 88 4.26 14.99 -4.28
C PRO A 88 3.84 15.64 -2.95
N ARG A 89 2.69 16.35 -2.92
CA ARG A 89 2.19 16.94 -1.65
C ARG A 89 1.80 15.87 -0.65
N MET A 90 1.12 14.82 -1.10
CA MET A 90 0.73 13.71 -0.25
C MET A 90 1.94 12.97 0.34
N GLN A 91 3.00 12.74 -0.45
CA GLN A 91 4.26 12.19 0.06
C GLN A 91 4.84 13.07 1.15
N THR A 92 4.87 14.39 0.93
CA THR A 92 5.37 15.33 1.93
C THR A 92 4.54 15.24 3.22
N TRP A 93 3.21 15.15 3.14
CA TRP A 93 2.34 14.95 4.30
C TRP A 93 2.66 13.65 5.04
N LEU A 94 2.74 12.53 4.33
CA LEU A 94 3.08 11.22 4.91
C LEU A 94 4.47 11.25 5.56
N GLU A 95 5.45 11.90 4.91
CA GLU A 95 6.78 12.10 5.46
C GLU A 95 6.75 12.92 6.75
N ARG A 96 5.99 14.03 6.80
CA ARG A 96 5.85 14.83 8.03
C ARG A 96 5.24 14.03 9.16
N THR A 97 4.26 13.18 8.87
CA THR A 97 3.67 12.29 9.89
C THR A 97 4.68 11.27 10.43
N LEU A 98 5.54 10.71 9.57
CA LEU A 98 6.63 9.82 9.97
C LEU A 98 7.75 10.56 10.73
N GLN A 99 7.98 11.84 10.44
CA GLN A 99 8.94 12.66 11.17
C GLN A 99 8.43 13.04 12.58
N LEU A 100 7.11 13.17 12.76
CA LEU A 100 6.49 13.41 14.07
C LEU A 100 6.44 12.14 14.92
N ASP A 101 6.07 11.01 14.30
CA ASP A 101 6.06 9.69 14.94
C ASP A 101 6.79 8.68 14.03
N SER A 102 8.08 8.48 14.29
CA SER A 102 8.91 7.56 13.50
C SER A 102 8.54 6.10 13.68
N LYS A 103 7.80 5.76 14.75
CA LYS A 103 7.41 4.39 15.10
C LYS A 103 6.14 3.96 14.39
N THR A 104 5.32 4.89 13.90
CA THR A 104 4.08 4.52 13.19
C THR A 104 4.40 3.92 11.82
N GLN A 105 3.81 2.77 11.54
CA GLN A 105 3.85 2.14 10.22
C GLN A 105 2.65 2.56 9.34
N TYR A 106 1.66 3.25 9.93
CA TYR A 106 0.41 3.55 9.25
C TYR A 106 0.58 4.45 8.01
N PRO A 107 1.46 5.47 7.99
CA PRO A 107 1.70 6.23 6.76
C PRO A 107 2.24 5.38 5.61
N LEU A 108 3.07 4.37 5.89
CA LEU A 108 3.61 3.44 4.89
C LEU A 108 2.55 2.43 4.42
N PHE A 109 1.68 2.00 5.33
CA PHE A 109 0.49 1.24 4.98
C PHE A 109 -0.37 2.03 3.97
N LEU A 110 -0.66 3.30 4.24
CA LEU A 110 -1.46 4.13 3.34
C LEU A 110 -0.77 4.35 2.00
N ALA A 111 0.52 4.69 2.01
CA ALA A 111 1.32 4.86 0.81
C ALA A 111 1.27 3.62 -0.09
N SER A 112 1.50 2.44 0.48
CA SER A 112 1.58 1.19 -0.29
C SER A 112 0.21 0.64 -0.71
N ARG A 113 -0.76 0.55 0.21
CA ARG A 113 -2.03 -0.17 -0.01
C ARG A 113 -3.16 0.71 -0.51
N ILE A 114 -3.22 1.99 -0.11
CA ILE A 114 -4.30 2.89 -0.50
C ILE A 114 -3.85 3.73 -1.71
N TYR A 115 -2.79 4.51 -1.52
CA TYR A 115 -2.31 5.44 -2.54
C TYR A 115 -1.50 4.77 -3.65
N GLY A 116 -0.91 3.61 -3.40
CA GLY A 116 -0.26 2.77 -4.40
C GLY A 116 -1.24 2.00 -5.29
N SER A 117 -2.48 1.80 -4.85
CA SER A 117 -3.49 1.03 -5.60
C SER A 117 -4.21 1.82 -6.70
N VAL A 118 -3.73 3.02 -7.03
CA VAL A 118 -4.31 3.87 -8.06
C VAL A 118 -3.98 3.35 -9.46
N GLY A 119 -4.91 3.50 -10.40
CA GLY A 119 -4.77 3.05 -11.79
C GLY A 119 -3.75 3.81 -12.65
N ASP A 120 -2.90 4.66 -12.05
CA ASP A 120 -1.82 5.40 -12.71
C ASP A 120 -0.46 4.79 -12.32
N PRO A 121 0.26 4.15 -13.27
CA PRO A 121 1.54 3.50 -12.99
C PRO A 121 2.62 4.44 -12.45
N ALA A 122 2.68 5.69 -12.90
CA ALA A 122 3.70 6.63 -12.47
C ALA A 122 3.49 7.04 -11.00
N LYS A 123 2.23 7.28 -10.63
CA LYS A 123 1.82 7.59 -9.26
C LYS A 123 2.04 6.43 -8.30
N ARG A 124 1.71 5.21 -8.74
CA ARG A 124 1.98 3.98 -8.00
C ARG A 124 3.47 3.79 -7.75
N ARG A 125 4.28 3.90 -8.81
CA ARG A 125 5.75 3.83 -8.72
C ARG A 125 6.29 4.84 -7.70
N SER A 126 5.84 6.09 -7.78
CA SER A 126 6.26 7.14 -6.85
C SER A 126 5.95 6.79 -5.38
N MET A 127 4.81 6.17 -5.10
CA MET A 127 4.48 5.72 -3.73
C MET A 127 5.32 4.54 -3.26
N PHE A 128 5.62 3.58 -4.14
CA PHE A 128 6.51 2.47 -3.79
C PHE A 128 7.95 2.94 -3.60
N ASP A 129 8.42 3.90 -4.39
CA ASP A 129 9.72 4.54 -4.19
C ASP A 129 9.77 5.28 -2.86
N PHE A 130 8.70 6.00 -2.48
CA PHE A 130 8.60 6.60 -1.15
C PHE A 130 8.70 5.55 -0.03
N VAL A 131 7.99 4.42 -0.15
CA VAL A 131 8.06 3.32 0.83
C VAL A 131 9.47 2.74 0.90
N TYR A 132 10.15 2.57 -0.23
CA TYR A 132 11.53 2.11 -0.28
C TYR A 132 12.49 3.07 0.44
N GLN A 133 12.40 4.38 0.16
CA GLN A 133 13.23 5.38 0.86
C GLN A 133 12.98 5.36 2.38
N GLN A 134 11.73 5.25 2.79
CA GLN A 134 11.39 5.18 4.21
C GLN A 134 11.80 3.85 4.85
N PHE A 135 11.79 2.74 4.11
CA PHE A 135 12.28 1.46 4.58
C PHE A 135 13.77 1.53 4.95
N LEU A 136 14.60 2.17 4.13
CA LEU A 136 16.04 2.29 4.40
C LEU A 136 16.36 2.99 5.73
N LEU A 137 15.45 3.81 6.26
CA LEU A 137 15.61 4.48 7.55
C LEU A 137 15.37 3.57 8.76
N ASP A 138 14.46 2.59 8.62
CA ASP A 138 14.17 1.61 9.66
C ASP A 138 13.75 0.26 9.04
N PRO A 139 14.72 -0.50 8.49
CA PRO A 139 14.44 -1.70 7.71
C PRO A 139 13.67 -2.77 8.47
N ASN A 140 14.04 -2.96 9.74
CA ASN A 140 13.51 -4.02 10.60
C ASN A 140 12.07 -3.78 11.05
N ARG A 141 11.60 -2.52 11.05
CA ARG A 141 10.19 -2.22 11.33
C ARG A 141 9.34 -2.05 10.08
N ARG A 142 9.95 -1.66 8.96
CA ARG A 142 9.21 -1.23 7.76
C ARG A 142 9.20 -2.28 6.66
N TRP A 143 9.79 -3.45 6.88
CA TRP A 143 9.91 -4.55 5.93
C TRP A 143 8.56 -4.96 5.33
N GLU A 144 7.47 -5.00 6.12
CA GLU A 144 6.16 -5.43 5.62
C GLU A 144 5.64 -4.54 4.47
N SER A 145 5.86 -3.24 4.59
CA SER A 145 5.43 -2.27 3.58
C SER A 145 6.25 -2.41 2.30
N LEU A 146 7.56 -2.65 2.43
CA LEU A 146 8.43 -2.87 1.28
C LEU A 146 8.15 -4.23 0.62
N ALA A 147 7.94 -5.30 1.39
CA ALA A 147 7.57 -6.62 0.86
C ALA A 147 6.27 -6.55 0.05
N PHE A 148 5.27 -5.82 0.55
CA PHE A 148 4.06 -5.55 -0.22
C PHE A 148 4.36 -4.76 -1.50
N ALA A 149 5.14 -3.69 -1.42
CA ALA A 149 5.52 -2.88 -2.58
C ALA A 149 6.28 -3.70 -3.64
N THR A 150 7.17 -4.61 -3.23
CA THR A 150 7.87 -5.56 -4.12
C THR A 150 6.89 -6.42 -4.91
N LEU A 151 5.95 -7.07 -4.22
CA LEU A 151 4.94 -7.92 -4.86
C LEU A 151 4.06 -7.12 -5.81
N MET A 152 3.64 -5.92 -5.42
CA MET A 152 2.80 -5.07 -6.27
C MET A 152 3.57 -4.51 -7.46
N THR A 153 4.86 -4.23 -7.31
CA THR A 153 5.72 -3.80 -8.43
C THR A 153 5.86 -4.91 -9.46
N ARG A 154 6.09 -6.14 -9.01
CA ARG A 154 6.09 -7.34 -9.86
C ARG A 154 4.77 -7.52 -10.60
N HIS A 155 3.63 -7.52 -9.90
CA HIS A 155 2.35 -7.94 -10.50
C HIS A 155 1.54 -6.82 -11.15
N GLN A 156 1.64 -5.59 -10.65
CA GLN A 156 0.80 -4.48 -11.11
C GLN A 156 1.55 -3.47 -11.99
N LEU A 157 2.85 -3.27 -11.74
CA LEU A 157 3.70 -2.42 -12.60
C LEU A 157 4.41 -3.24 -13.69
N ASN A 158 4.53 -4.56 -13.52
CA ASN A 158 5.33 -5.44 -14.38
C ASN A 158 6.78 -4.96 -14.53
N ASP A 159 7.32 -4.26 -13.53
CA ASP A 159 8.70 -3.79 -13.49
C ASP A 159 9.53 -4.74 -12.62
N LEU A 160 9.99 -5.83 -13.24
CA LEU A 160 10.76 -6.86 -12.54
C LEU A 160 12.08 -6.32 -11.99
N TYR A 161 12.70 -5.36 -12.68
CA TYR A 161 13.95 -4.75 -12.23
C TYR A 161 13.75 -3.98 -10.92
N GLN A 162 12.71 -3.13 -10.85
CA GLN A 162 12.41 -2.39 -9.63
C GLN A 162 11.97 -3.32 -8.49
N ALA A 163 11.22 -4.39 -8.80
CA ALA A 163 10.87 -5.41 -7.81
C ALA A 163 12.13 -6.13 -7.26
N HIS A 164 13.09 -6.48 -8.12
CA HIS A 164 14.37 -7.04 -7.70
C HIS A 164 15.14 -6.10 -6.76
N ILE A 165 15.24 -4.81 -7.07
CA ILE A 165 15.90 -3.82 -6.19
C ILE A 165 15.26 -3.79 -4.79
N TYR A 166 13.92 -3.83 -4.72
CA TYR A 166 13.23 -3.86 -3.43
C TYR A 166 13.43 -5.18 -2.69
N ALA A 167 13.39 -6.31 -3.39
CA ALA A 167 13.60 -7.64 -2.82
C ALA A 167 15.02 -7.83 -2.28
N GLN A 168 16.02 -7.38 -3.04
CA GLN A 168 17.42 -7.37 -2.64
C GLN A 168 17.62 -6.51 -1.38
N ALA A 169 16.97 -5.34 -1.30
CA ALA A 169 17.06 -4.48 -0.12
C ALA A 169 16.41 -5.12 1.12
N LEU A 170 15.31 -5.87 0.96
CA LEU A 170 14.73 -6.66 2.04
C LEU A 170 15.73 -7.69 2.56
N GLN A 171 16.36 -8.45 1.66
CA GLN A 171 17.37 -9.44 2.05
C GLN A 171 18.56 -8.80 2.79
N GLN A 172 19.07 -7.66 2.30
CA GLN A 172 20.28 -7.04 2.82
C GLN A 172 20.08 -6.31 4.14
N TYR A 173 18.94 -5.63 4.32
CA TYR A 173 18.76 -4.69 5.43
C TYR A 173 17.77 -5.17 6.49
N ALA A 174 16.81 -6.05 6.17
CA ALA A 174 15.84 -6.58 7.13
C ALA A 174 16.41 -7.80 7.88
N THR A 175 17.39 -7.55 8.75
CA THR A 175 18.17 -8.59 9.45
C THR A 175 17.56 -9.06 10.76
N ALA A 176 16.53 -8.39 11.26
CA ALA A 176 15.99 -8.71 12.57
C ALA A 176 15.36 -10.13 12.62
N PRO A 177 15.43 -10.83 13.77
CA PRO A 177 14.93 -12.20 13.91
C PRO A 177 13.43 -12.35 13.65
N GLU A 178 12.65 -11.29 13.88
CA GLU A 178 11.20 -11.25 13.60
C GLU A 178 10.87 -11.22 12.11
N VAL A 179 11.84 -10.90 11.24
CA VAL A 179 11.64 -10.84 9.80
C VAL A 179 11.57 -12.28 9.27
N PRO A 180 10.43 -12.71 8.71
CA PRO A 180 10.25 -14.08 8.28
C PRO A 180 11.16 -14.42 7.09
N SER A 181 11.59 -15.68 6.99
CA SER A 181 12.54 -16.14 5.97
C SER A 181 12.05 -15.88 4.55
N TRP A 182 10.74 -16.04 4.28
CA TRP A 182 10.14 -15.75 2.98
C TRP A 182 10.40 -14.31 2.52
N ALA A 183 10.42 -13.32 3.44
CA ALA A 183 10.65 -11.92 3.09
C ALA A 183 12.10 -11.68 2.66
N LYS A 184 13.05 -12.39 3.29
CA LYS A 184 14.48 -12.37 2.94
C LYS A 184 14.76 -13.14 1.64
N GLN A 185 13.94 -14.14 1.32
CA GLN A 185 14.08 -15.01 0.15
C GLN A 185 13.34 -14.49 -1.09
N MET A 186 12.60 -13.38 -1.00
CA MET A 186 11.80 -12.84 -2.11
C MET A 186 12.60 -12.62 -3.40
N ASP A 187 13.88 -12.26 -3.25
CA ASP A 187 14.75 -11.90 -4.36
C ASP A 187 15.01 -13.07 -5.33
N ILE A 188 15.08 -14.29 -4.80
CA ILE A 188 15.25 -15.53 -5.59
C ILE A 188 14.12 -15.64 -6.63
N PHE A 189 12.88 -15.32 -6.23
CA PHE A 189 11.74 -15.35 -7.14
C PHE A 189 11.81 -14.25 -8.20
N MET A 190 12.38 -13.08 -7.87
CA MET A 190 12.55 -12.00 -8.85
C MET A 190 13.62 -12.37 -9.88
N LEU A 191 14.74 -12.93 -9.45
CA LEU A 191 15.82 -13.39 -10.33
C LEU A 191 15.34 -14.48 -11.29
N GLU A 192 14.55 -15.44 -10.80
CA GLU A 192 13.97 -16.47 -11.65
C GLU A 192 13.00 -15.91 -12.68
N ASP A 193 12.13 -14.97 -12.29
CA ASP A 193 11.20 -14.29 -13.21
C ASP A 193 11.95 -13.46 -14.27
N MET A 194 13.13 -12.93 -13.93
CA MET A 194 14.01 -12.21 -14.85
C MET A 194 14.84 -13.14 -15.76
N GLY A 195 14.76 -14.46 -15.59
CA GLY A 195 15.60 -15.43 -16.31
C GLY A 195 17.06 -15.46 -15.85
N LEU A 196 17.39 -14.82 -14.73
CA LEU A 196 18.73 -14.79 -14.14
C LEU A 196 18.98 -16.04 -13.28
N TYR A 197 18.79 -17.22 -13.89
CA TYR A 197 18.80 -18.50 -13.17
C TYR A 197 20.12 -18.79 -12.46
N GLN A 198 21.25 -18.42 -13.04
CA GLN A 198 22.55 -18.62 -12.39
C GLN A 198 22.65 -17.82 -11.08
N GLN A 199 22.21 -16.55 -11.09
CA GLN A 199 22.24 -15.72 -9.89
C GLN A 199 21.28 -16.26 -8.82
N ALA A 200 20.10 -16.74 -9.23
CA ALA A 200 19.16 -17.37 -8.31
C ALA A 200 19.74 -18.64 -7.67
N ILE A 201 20.46 -19.48 -8.44
CA ILE A 201 21.16 -20.66 -7.92
C ILE A 201 22.26 -20.26 -6.94
N ASP A 202 23.09 -19.28 -7.29
CA ASP A 202 24.19 -18.82 -6.44
C ASP A 202 23.67 -18.29 -5.08
N GLN A 203 22.54 -17.57 -5.11
CA GLN A 203 21.88 -17.06 -3.90
C GLN A 203 21.26 -18.18 -3.06
N LEU A 204 20.62 -19.18 -3.68
CA LEU A 204 20.11 -20.37 -2.99
C LEU A 204 21.23 -21.18 -2.36
N ASP A 205 22.35 -21.36 -3.07
CA ASP A 205 23.50 -22.10 -2.58
C ASP A 205 24.14 -21.41 -1.36
N ALA A 206 24.30 -20.09 -1.42
CA ALA A 206 24.77 -19.28 -0.29
C ALA A 206 23.84 -19.35 0.92
N LEU A 207 22.52 -19.45 0.70
CA LEU A 207 21.55 -19.60 1.77
C LEU A 207 21.64 -20.99 2.42
N ILE A 208 21.70 -22.06 1.61
CA ILE A 208 21.75 -23.46 2.09
C ILE A 208 23.05 -23.74 2.88
N HIS A 209 24.18 -23.20 2.43
CA HIS A 209 25.49 -23.36 3.09
C HIS A 209 25.80 -22.24 4.10
N GLY A 210 24.85 -21.33 4.33
CA GLY A 210 24.98 -20.24 5.27
C GLY A 210 25.12 -20.71 6.72
N THR A 211 25.52 -19.80 7.60
CA THR A 211 25.73 -20.08 9.03
C THR A 211 24.44 -20.05 9.85
N GLU A 212 23.30 -19.68 9.25
CA GLU A 212 22.01 -19.65 9.93
C GLU A 212 21.40 -21.06 9.98
N PRO A 213 20.92 -21.52 11.15
CA PRO A 213 20.27 -22.81 11.25
C PRO A 213 18.92 -22.78 10.52
N ILE A 214 18.83 -23.52 9.40
CA ILE A 214 17.62 -23.70 8.60
C ILE A 214 16.91 -24.97 9.07
N ASP A 215 15.58 -24.92 9.16
CA ASP A 215 14.79 -26.12 9.47
C ASP A 215 14.90 -27.17 8.35
N SER A 216 14.80 -28.45 8.70
CA SER A 216 14.95 -29.55 7.72
C SER A 216 13.90 -29.49 6.60
N HIS A 217 12.68 -29.04 6.90
CA HIS A 217 11.65 -28.87 5.87
C HIS A 217 11.96 -27.71 4.91
N GLU A 218 12.46 -26.60 5.43
CA GLU A 218 12.85 -25.44 4.63
C GLU A 218 14.06 -25.78 3.75
N LEU A 219 15.05 -26.50 4.27
CA LEU A 219 16.21 -26.95 3.50
C LEU A 219 15.80 -27.83 2.31
N ASN A 220 14.91 -28.81 2.53
CA ASN A 220 14.39 -29.65 1.45
C ASN A 220 13.66 -28.82 0.38
N PHE A 221 12.81 -27.87 0.81
CA PHE A 221 12.11 -26.98 -0.12
C PHE A 221 13.07 -26.15 -0.96
N LEU A 222 14.12 -25.58 -0.36
CA LEU A 222 15.13 -24.79 -1.06
C LEU A 222 15.95 -25.64 -2.04
N GLN A 223 16.28 -26.88 -1.68
CA GLN A 223 16.96 -27.83 -2.57
C GLN A 223 16.10 -28.21 -3.78
N GLU A 224 14.84 -28.60 -3.57
CA GLU A 224 13.88 -28.89 -4.64
C GLU A 224 13.73 -27.68 -5.59
N ARG A 225 13.69 -26.47 -5.02
CA ARG A 225 13.60 -25.24 -5.80
C ARG A 225 14.85 -25.01 -6.65
N MET A 226 16.04 -25.19 -6.07
CA MET A 226 17.31 -25.05 -6.78
C MET A 226 17.40 -26.02 -7.96
N ASP A 227 16.98 -27.27 -7.77
CA ASP A 227 16.98 -28.26 -8.85
C ASP A 227 15.99 -27.91 -9.97
N GLY A 228 14.81 -27.37 -9.61
CA GLY A 228 13.86 -26.83 -10.58
C GLY A 228 14.43 -25.67 -11.42
N ILE A 229 15.20 -24.77 -10.81
CA ILE A 229 15.86 -23.65 -11.52
C ILE A 229 16.99 -24.17 -12.41
N LYS A 230 17.80 -25.13 -11.93
CA LYS A 230 18.85 -25.79 -12.75
C LYS A 230 18.28 -26.46 -13.99
N ALA A 231 17.12 -27.12 -13.87
CA ALA A 231 16.44 -27.72 -15.00
C ALA A 231 16.00 -26.69 -16.05
N LYS A 232 15.49 -25.52 -15.62
CA LYS A 232 15.16 -24.41 -16.53
C LYS A 232 16.40 -23.86 -17.24
N LEU A 233 17.48 -23.63 -16.49
CA LEU A 233 18.77 -23.18 -17.05
C LEU A 233 19.33 -24.17 -18.10
N ALA A 234 19.19 -25.47 -17.85
CA ALA A 234 19.60 -26.49 -18.80
C ALA A 234 18.70 -26.55 -20.05
N ALA A 235 17.42 -26.19 -19.93
CA ALA A 235 16.46 -26.17 -21.05
C ALA A 235 16.63 -24.95 -21.97
N GLU A 236 17.24 -23.86 -21.51
CA GLU A 236 17.54 -22.66 -22.32
C GLU A 236 18.89 -22.73 -23.07
N ARG A 237 19.73 -23.72 -22.76
CA ARG A 237 21.03 -23.96 -23.43
C ARG A 237 20.87 -24.94 -24.60
#